data_AF-A0A7Y5S0J6-F1
#
_entry.id   AF-A0A7Y5S0J6-F1
#
_cell.length_a   1.000
_cell.length_b   1.000
_cell.length_c   1.000
_cell.angle_alpha   90.00
_cell.angle_beta   90.00
_cell.angle_gamma   90.00
#
_symmetry.space_group_name_H-M   'P 1'
#
loop_
_entity.id
_entity.type
_entity.pdbx_description
1 polymer ?
#
loop_
_entity_poly.entity_id
_entity_poly.type
_entity_poly.pdbx_seq_one_letter_code
_entity_poly.pdbx_strand_id
1 'polypeptide(L)'
;MSLIQRIAHAVRRRAIPSAGALVAPLREDAWRLYPADGLTPQRLLNILRNADDGDLEEQMALYEQMEEKDAHLFSVAQTRRLAVTGLPWRIVPASSVDPLRFPDADAAARTSDYCAEALAALDDFDAVLAHLSLAVGRNIAVAELIWQAGPRGVRLAQIAPIPFLRLRIGRRGELRILTAEAPHEGIETPPDKFIIHQPHGPGRAARGGLLRVTAMAFLAKHYAMKDWLIFMEVFGMPVRIARYAPNATPDEKRELLNMLRRLGTDAAGIFSKSVDLEIKQTRVPGDVAPYESICHFFNREISKAWLGQTLTTDTARSLVTARSAADVHDRVRRDIRDADLRAEARTLRRDLLAP
;
A
#
# COMPACT_ATOMS: atom_id res chain seq x y z
N MET A 1 17.93 -38.06 -9.19
CA MET A 1 18.31 -37.16 -10.29
C MET A 1 19.58 -37.68 -10.91
N SER A 2 19.59 -37.96 -12.22
CA SER A 2 20.77 -38.53 -12.86
C SER A 2 21.89 -37.48 -13.00
N LEU A 3 23.14 -37.94 -13.05
CA LEU A 3 24.34 -37.10 -13.25
C LEU A 3 24.22 -36.20 -14.49
N ILE A 4 23.49 -36.67 -15.50
CA ILE A 4 23.22 -35.96 -16.76
C ILE A 4 22.29 -34.76 -16.55
N GLN A 5 21.29 -34.87 -15.66
CA GLN A 5 20.44 -33.71 -15.31
C GLN A 5 21.22 -32.65 -14.53
N ARG A 6 22.19 -33.06 -13.69
CA ARG A 6 23.08 -32.12 -12.98
C ARG A 6 24.01 -31.37 -13.95
N ILE A 7 24.56 -32.06 -14.95
CA ILE A 7 25.41 -31.45 -15.99
C ILE A 7 24.58 -30.55 -16.92
N ALA A 8 23.38 -30.98 -17.31
CA ALA A 8 22.48 -30.15 -18.11
C ALA A 8 22.02 -28.87 -17.38
N HIS A 9 21.87 -28.93 -16.05
CA HIS A 9 21.59 -27.75 -15.23
C HIS A 9 22.81 -26.84 -15.04
N ALA A 10 24.03 -27.40 -15.07
CA ALA A 10 25.29 -26.67 -14.95
C ALA A 10 25.74 -26.00 -16.27
N VAL A 11 25.24 -26.46 -17.43
CA VAL A 11 25.68 -26.02 -18.77
C VAL A 11 24.58 -25.29 -19.57
N ARG A 12 23.48 -24.87 -18.94
CA ARG A 12 22.70 -23.78 -19.54
C ARG A 12 23.57 -22.52 -19.48
N ARG A 13 24.30 -22.23 -20.58
CA ARG A 13 24.85 -20.89 -20.83
C ARG A 13 23.67 -19.92 -20.68
N ARG A 14 23.58 -19.24 -19.53
CA ARG A 14 22.67 -18.12 -19.37
C ARG A 14 23.03 -17.13 -20.46
N ALA A 15 22.04 -16.65 -21.20
CA ALA A 15 22.26 -15.61 -22.18
C ALA A 15 22.83 -14.40 -21.43
N ILE A 16 23.87 -13.77 -22.00
CA ILE A 16 24.38 -12.52 -21.44
C ILE A 16 23.23 -11.50 -21.49
N PRO A 17 22.85 -10.86 -20.37
CA PRO A 17 21.72 -9.96 -20.38
C PRO A 17 22.02 -8.73 -21.23
N SER A 18 20.96 -8.12 -21.77
CA SER A 18 21.10 -6.94 -22.61
C SER A 18 21.63 -5.75 -21.81
N ALA A 19 22.66 -5.11 -22.35
CA ALA A 19 23.24 -3.88 -21.79
C ALA A 19 22.30 -2.68 -22.00
N GLY A 20 22.45 -1.66 -21.15
CA GLY A 20 21.65 -0.43 -21.17
C GLY A 20 20.34 -0.55 -20.39
N ALA A 21 19.51 0.49 -20.48
CA ALA A 21 18.14 0.46 -19.98
C ALA A 21 17.16 0.12 -21.12
N LEU A 22 16.14 -0.66 -20.82
CA LEU A 22 15.00 -0.97 -21.68
C LEU A 22 13.81 -0.07 -21.39
N VAL A 23 13.65 0.37 -20.14
CA VAL A 23 12.54 1.24 -19.74
C VAL A 23 13.07 2.65 -19.52
N ALA A 24 12.98 3.48 -20.56
CA ALA A 24 13.27 4.90 -20.44
C ALA A 24 12.12 5.62 -19.71
N PRO A 25 12.42 6.64 -18.86
CA PRO A 25 11.40 7.49 -18.28
C PRO A 25 10.56 8.16 -19.38
N LEU A 26 9.24 8.17 -19.24
CA LEU A 26 8.36 8.95 -20.11
C LEU A 26 7.58 10.01 -19.33
N ARG A 27 7.00 10.96 -20.06
CA ARG A 27 6.22 12.06 -19.48
C ARG A 27 4.99 11.55 -18.71
N GLU A 28 4.42 10.43 -19.16
CA GLU A 28 3.25 9.78 -18.59
C GLU A 28 3.53 9.22 -17.18
N ASP A 29 4.80 8.98 -16.81
CA ASP A 29 5.16 8.52 -15.45
C ASP A 29 4.86 9.58 -14.38
N ALA A 30 4.79 10.85 -14.78
CA ALA A 30 4.40 11.95 -13.90
C ALA A 30 2.87 12.08 -13.76
N TRP A 31 2.08 11.40 -14.61
CA TRP A 31 0.62 11.47 -14.53
C TRP A 31 0.12 10.69 -13.32
N ARG A 32 -1.00 11.14 -12.77
CA ARG A 32 -1.68 10.51 -11.64
C ARG A 32 -3.15 10.35 -11.97
N LEU A 33 -3.66 9.15 -11.75
CA LEU A 33 -5.09 8.85 -11.84
C LEU A 33 -5.69 8.95 -10.43
N TYR A 34 -6.95 9.38 -10.37
CA TYR A 34 -7.67 9.55 -9.10
C TYR A 34 -8.90 8.63 -8.99
N PRO A 35 -8.74 7.29 -9.09
CA PRO A 35 -9.87 6.36 -9.05
C PRO A 35 -10.62 6.34 -7.71
N ALA A 36 -9.99 6.80 -6.61
CA ALA A 36 -10.66 6.91 -5.31
C ALA A 36 -11.70 8.05 -5.26
N ASP A 37 -11.62 9.03 -6.17
CA ASP A 37 -12.54 10.16 -6.18
C ASP A 37 -13.92 9.71 -6.67
N GLY A 38 -14.93 9.82 -5.80
CA GLY A 38 -16.27 9.30 -6.08
C GLY A 38 -16.31 7.76 -6.20
N LEU A 39 -15.41 7.06 -5.49
CA LEU A 39 -15.40 5.60 -5.47
C LEU A 39 -16.70 5.05 -4.85
N THR A 40 -17.36 4.15 -5.58
CA THR A 40 -18.55 3.41 -5.13
C THR A 40 -18.24 1.92 -5.06
N PRO A 41 -19.07 1.10 -4.36
CA PRO A 41 -18.86 -0.35 -4.34
C PRO A 41 -18.83 -0.97 -5.74
N GLN A 42 -19.71 -0.50 -6.64
CA GLN A 42 -19.75 -0.96 -8.02
C GLN A 42 -18.48 -0.56 -8.79
N ARG A 43 -17.99 0.68 -8.61
CA ARG A 43 -16.75 1.14 -9.25
C ARG A 43 -15.53 0.38 -8.73
N LEU A 44 -15.43 0.16 -7.42
CA LEU A 44 -14.39 -0.67 -6.81
C LEU A 44 -14.39 -2.08 -7.41
N LEU A 45 -15.56 -2.71 -7.53
CA LEU A 45 -15.68 -4.04 -8.13
C LEU A 45 -15.21 -4.05 -9.59
N ASN A 46 -15.56 -3.03 -10.37
CA ASN A 46 -15.13 -2.92 -11.77
C ASN A 46 -13.60 -2.75 -11.87
N ILE A 47 -12.99 -1.89 -11.05
CA ILE A 47 -11.53 -1.73 -10.99
C ILE A 47 -10.84 -3.07 -10.70
N LEU A 48 -11.34 -3.82 -9.72
CA LEU A 48 -10.76 -5.12 -9.35
C LEU A 48 -10.96 -6.19 -10.44
N ARG A 49 -12.06 -6.14 -11.20
CA ARG A 49 -12.33 -7.04 -12.32
C ARG A 49 -11.45 -6.71 -13.53
N ASN A 50 -11.32 -5.44 -13.88
CA ASN A 50 -10.42 -4.99 -14.96
C ASN A 50 -8.97 -5.44 -14.70
N ALA A 51 -8.53 -5.37 -13.44
CA ALA A 51 -7.23 -5.90 -13.04
C ALA A 51 -7.12 -7.43 -13.15
N ASP A 52 -8.20 -8.16 -12.89
CA ASP A 52 -8.24 -9.61 -13.11
C ASP A 52 -8.18 -9.96 -14.62
N ASP A 53 -8.71 -9.08 -15.48
CA ASP A 53 -8.64 -9.17 -16.95
C ASP A 53 -7.29 -8.66 -17.51
N GLY A 54 -6.42 -8.14 -16.65
CA GLY A 54 -5.03 -7.79 -16.93
C GLY A 54 -4.72 -6.30 -17.07
N ASP A 55 -5.72 -5.43 -16.89
CA ASP A 55 -5.53 -3.98 -16.81
C ASP A 55 -5.34 -3.53 -15.35
N LEU A 56 -4.08 -3.37 -14.95
CA LEU A 56 -3.71 -3.04 -13.57
C LEU A 56 -3.80 -1.54 -13.26
N GLU A 57 -4.01 -0.68 -14.25
CA GLU A 57 -3.74 0.76 -14.13
C GLU A 57 -4.55 1.43 -13.02
N GLU A 58 -5.89 1.34 -13.10
CA GLU A 58 -6.77 1.91 -12.07
C GLU A 58 -6.59 1.23 -10.71
N GLN A 59 -6.29 -0.07 -10.68
CA GLN A 59 -6.07 -0.79 -9.42
C GLN A 59 -4.82 -0.27 -8.71
N MET A 60 -3.71 -0.11 -9.44
CA MET A 60 -2.45 0.35 -8.87
C MET A 60 -2.54 1.81 -8.40
N ALA A 61 -3.21 2.67 -9.19
CA ALA A 61 -3.50 4.03 -8.78
C ALA A 61 -4.41 4.07 -7.53
N LEU A 62 -5.44 3.24 -7.47
CA LEU A 62 -6.32 3.15 -6.30
C LEU A 62 -5.54 2.73 -5.06
N TYR A 63 -4.66 1.75 -5.18
CA TYR A 63 -3.82 1.27 -4.08
C TYR A 63 -2.87 2.34 -3.53
N GLU A 64 -2.31 3.19 -4.38
CA GLU A 64 -1.55 4.38 -3.95
C GLU A 64 -2.45 5.33 -3.15
N GLN A 65 -3.59 5.72 -3.70
CA GLN A 65 -4.51 6.64 -3.04
C GLN A 65 -5.10 6.12 -1.74
N MET A 66 -5.29 4.80 -1.63
CA MET A 66 -5.73 4.16 -0.39
C MET A 66 -4.74 4.41 0.74
N GLU A 67 -3.44 4.25 0.48
CA GLU A 67 -2.40 4.50 1.47
C GLU A 67 -2.22 6.01 1.75
N GLU A 68 -2.47 6.89 0.79
CA GLU A 68 -2.39 8.35 1.00
C GLU A 68 -3.59 8.93 1.77
N LYS A 69 -4.78 8.36 1.59
CA LYS A 69 -6.03 8.91 2.15
C LYS A 69 -6.49 8.23 3.44
N ASP A 70 -5.89 7.11 3.84
CA ASP A 70 -6.22 6.41 5.08
C ASP A 70 -5.00 6.30 6.00
N ALA A 71 -4.93 7.20 7.00
CA ALA A 71 -3.83 7.28 7.95
C ALA A 71 -3.61 5.99 8.75
N HIS A 72 -4.66 5.21 9.02
CA HIS A 72 -4.51 3.94 9.73
C HIS A 72 -3.89 2.88 8.81
N LEU A 73 -4.38 2.78 7.58
CA LEU A 73 -3.81 1.88 6.57
C LEU A 73 -2.33 2.22 6.30
N PHE A 74 -2.02 3.51 6.11
CA PHE A 74 -0.65 4.01 5.97
C PHE A 74 0.25 3.52 7.10
N SER A 75 -0.19 3.71 8.35
CA SER A 75 0.58 3.36 9.54
C SER A 75 0.90 1.86 9.62
N VAL A 76 -0.10 0.99 9.43
CA VAL A 76 0.13 -0.46 9.51
C VAL A 76 0.96 -0.98 8.33
N ALA A 77 0.76 -0.41 7.13
CA ALA A 77 1.51 -0.79 5.95
C ALA A 77 2.98 -0.36 6.04
N GLN A 78 3.24 0.86 6.49
CA GLN A 78 4.58 1.37 6.76
C GLN A 78 5.29 0.56 7.84
N THR A 79 4.60 0.24 8.94
CA THR A 79 5.16 -0.58 10.04
C THR A 79 5.65 -1.93 9.54
N ARG A 80 4.85 -2.62 8.72
CA ARG A 80 5.24 -3.93 8.16
C ARG A 80 6.40 -3.82 7.18
N ARG A 81 6.40 -2.81 6.30
CA ARG A 81 7.50 -2.59 5.34
C ARG A 81 8.81 -2.27 6.06
N LEU A 82 8.79 -1.35 7.03
CA LEU A 82 9.98 -0.98 7.81
C LEU A 82 10.55 -2.14 8.62
N ALA A 83 9.71 -3.11 9.04
CA ALA A 83 10.21 -4.30 9.71
C ALA A 83 11.13 -5.14 8.81
N VAL A 84 10.97 -5.05 7.49
CA VAL A 84 11.81 -5.73 6.48
C VAL A 84 12.96 -4.82 6.05
N THR A 85 12.66 -3.60 5.61
CA THR A 85 13.64 -2.68 5.00
C THR A 85 14.56 -2.01 6.01
N GLY A 86 14.19 -2.00 7.30
CA GLY A 86 15.04 -1.47 8.37
C GLY A 86 16.12 -2.44 8.85
N LEU A 87 16.21 -3.64 8.28
CA LEU A 87 17.22 -4.63 8.64
C LEU A 87 18.46 -4.51 7.73
N PRO A 88 19.68 -4.69 8.27
CA PRO A 88 20.86 -4.76 7.44
C PRO A 88 20.81 -6.04 6.59
N TRP A 89 21.19 -5.92 5.32
CA TRP A 89 21.35 -7.06 4.43
C TRP A 89 22.79 -7.59 4.47
N ARG A 90 22.96 -8.85 4.09
CA ARG A 90 24.27 -9.46 3.85
C ARG A 90 24.16 -10.53 2.77
N ILE A 91 25.20 -10.64 1.94
CA ILE A 91 25.34 -11.78 1.03
C ILE A 91 26.14 -12.86 1.75
N VAL A 92 25.63 -14.09 1.72
CA VAL A 92 26.23 -15.23 2.41
C VAL A 92 26.71 -16.24 1.35
N PRO A 93 27.93 -16.79 1.46
CA PRO A 93 28.43 -17.80 0.53
C PRO A 93 27.48 -18.98 0.42
N ALA A 94 27.20 -19.41 -0.81
CA ALA A 94 26.30 -20.54 -1.07
C ALA A 94 26.79 -21.84 -0.39
N SER A 95 28.11 -22.01 -0.27
CA SER A 95 28.76 -23.13 0.43
C SER A 95 28.46 -23.18 1.92
N SER A 96 28.19 -22.06 2.59
CA SER A 96 27.79 -22.06 4.00
C SER A 96 26.31 -22.39 4.24
N VAL A 97 25.49 -22.33 3.18
CA VAL A 97 24.05 -22.66 3.24
C VAL A 97 23.82 -24.10 2.78
N ASP A 98 24.47 -24.52 1.71
CA ASP A 98 24.37 -25.87 1.14
C ASP A 98 25.77 -26.36 0.67
N PRO A 99 26.62 -26.83 1.62
CA PRO A 99 27.98 -27.26 1.31
C PRO A 99 28.03 -28.45 0.34
N LEU A 100 27.00 -29.30 0.34
CA LEU A 100 26.94 -30.47 -0.54
C LEU A 100 26.69 -30.07 -2.01
N ARG A 101 25.90 -29.03 -2.23
CA ARG A 101 25.64 -28.49 -3.57
C ARG A 101 26.76 -27.59 -4.06
N PHE A 102 27.42 -26.87 -3.16
CA PHE A 102 28.50 -25.92 -3.45
C PHE A 102 29.77 -26.27 -2.65
N PRO A 103 30.48 -27.36 -3.03
CA PRO A 103 31.62 -27.87 -2.27
C PRO A 103 32.88 -26.99 -2.37
N ASP A 104 32.99 -26.16 -3.40
CA ASP A 104 34.09 -25.20 -3.55
C ASP A 104 33.81 -23.95 -2.72
N ALA A 105 34.28 -23.97 -1.47
CA ALA A 105 34.07 -22.88 -0.51
C ALA A 105 34.75 -21.57 -0.94
N ASP A 106 35.93 -21.65 -1.55
CA ASP A 106 36.70 -20.48 -1.97
C ASP A 106 36.04 -19.79 -3.17
N ALA A 107 35.55 -20.56 -4.15
CA ALA A 107 34.79 -19.99 -5.26
C ALA A 107 33.47 -19.38 -4.79
N ALA A 108 32.78 -20.03 -3.86
CA ALA A 108 31.55 -19.49 -3.29
C ALA A 108 31.78 -18.19 -2.51
N ALA A 109 32.87 -18.10 -1.75
CA ALA A 109 33.26 -16.90 -1.02
C ALA A 109 33.58 -15.73 -1.97
N ARG A 110 34.44 -15.95 -2.98
CA ARG A 110 34.73 -14.93 -3.99
C ARG A 110 33.47 -14.44 -4.73
N THR A 111 32.53 -15.33 -4.99
CA THR A 111 31.25 -14.98 -5.65
C THR A 111 30.38 -14.12 -4.73
N SER A 112 30.25 -14.48 -3.45
CA SER A 112 29.48 -13.65 -2.51
C SER A 112 30.12 -12.29 -2.27
N ASP A 113 31.44 -12.22 -2.20
CA ASP A 113 32.18 -10.96 -2.01
C ASP A 113 31.97 -10.04 -3.22
N TYR A 114 32.08 -10.56 -4.44
CA TYR A 114 31.77 -9.81 -5.66
C TYR A 114 30.33 -9.27 -5.65
N CYS A 115 29.34 -10.11 -5.32
CA CYS A 115 27.95 -9.66 -5.25
C CYS A 115 27.76 -8.59 -4.17
N ALA A 116 28.38 -8.75 -3.00
CA ALA A 116 28.28 -7.78 -1.91
C ALA A 116 28.90 -6.43 -2.30
N GLU A 117 30.09 -6.44 -2.91
CA GLU A 117 30.76 -5.24 -3.42
C GLU A 117 29.95 -4.56 -4.52
N ALA A 118 29.43 -5.34 -5.48
CA ALA A 118 28.62 -4.80 -6.58
C ALA A 118 27.35 -4.11 -6.08
N LEU A 119 26.67 -4.69 -5.08
CA LEU A 119 25.46 -4.08 -4.49
C LEU A 119 25.79 -2.91 -3.57
N ALA A 120 26.89 -2.97 -2.81
CA ALA A 120 27.34 -1.87 -1.95
C ALA A 120 27.83 -0.65 -2.75
N ALA A 121 28.23 -0.85 -4.02
CA ALA A 121 28.61 0.22 -4.93
C ALA A 121 27.42 0.92 -5.60
N LEU A 122 26.19 0.44 -5.41
CA LEU A 122 24.98 1.10 -5.90
C LEU A 122 24.55 2.18 -4.90
N ASP A 123 24.36 3.41 -5.38
CA ASP A 123 23.98 4.55 -4.54
C ASP A 123 22.61 4.35 -3.83
N ASP A 124 21.66 3.70 -4.50
CA ASP A 124 20.24 3.67 -4.08
C ASP A 124 19.68 2.25 -3.85
N PHE A 125 20.50 1.27 -3.46
CA PHE A 125 20.00 -0.11 -3.29
C PHE A 125 18.92 -0.23 -2.20
N ASP A 126 19.04 0.53 -1.10
CA ASP A 126 18.01 0.55 -0.05
C ASP A 126 16.67 1.11 -0.54
N ALA A 127 16.70 2.09 -1.47
CA ALA A 127 15.48 2.60 -2.11
C ALA A 127 14.82 1.56 -3.01
N VAL A 128 15.61 0.71 -3.68
CA VAL A 128 15.11 -0.43 -4.45
C VAL A 128 14.44 -1.46 -3.53
N LEU A 129 15.05 -1.80 -2.39
CA LEU A 129 14.42 -2.68 -1.40
C LEU A 129 13.11 -2.07 -0.86
N ALA A 130 13.10 -0.77 -0.60
CA ALA A 130 11.87 -0.06 -0.21
C ALA A 130 10.78 -0.16 -1.28
N HIS A 131 11.12 0.00 -2.56
CA HIS A 131 10.19 -0.21 -3.68
C HIS A 131 9.67 -1.65 -3.75
N LEU A 132 10.55 -2.65 -3.66
CA LEU A 132 10.16 -4.06 -3.69
C LEU A 132 9.20 -4.40 -2.54
N SER A 133 9.41 -3.84 -1.36
CA SER A 133 8.52 -4.04 -0.19
C SER A 133 7.07 -3.59 -0.43
N LEU A 134 6.81 -2.71 -1.39
CA LEU A 134 5.44 -2.30 -1.77
C LEU A 134 4.62 -3.47 -2.34
N ALA A 135 5.27 -4.53 -2.83
CA ALA A 135 4.61 -5.74 -3.28
C ALA A 135 3.85 -6.46 -2.16
N VAL A 136 4.15 -6.23 -0.88
CA VAL A 136 3.36 -6.77 0.24
C VAL A 136 1.89 -6.30 0.14
N GLY A 137 1.69 -5.02 -0.20
CA GLY A 137 0.37 -4.45 -0.43
C GLY A 137 -0.20 -4.75 -1.81
N ARG A 138 0.62 -4.58 -2.85
CA ARG A 138 0.21 -4.60 -4.27
C ARG A 138 0.29 -5.98 -4.93
N ASN A 139 0.91 -6.95 -4.28
CA ASN A 139 1.34 -8.28 -4.77
C ASN A 139 2.34 -8.31 -5.92
N ILE A 140 2.77 -7.16 -6.41
CA ILE A 140 3.82 -7.06 -7.42
C ILE A 140 4.63 -5.80 -7.17
N ALA A 141 5.94 -5.88 -7.37
CA ALA A 141 6.83 -4.75 -7.56
C ALA A 141 7.95 -5.19 -8.51
N VAL A 142 8.36 -4.30 -9.41
CA VAL A 142 9.31 -4.61 -10.49
C VAL A 142 10.40 -3.56 -10.50
N ALA A 143 11.65 -3.99 -10.71
CA ALA A 143 12.78 -3.10 -10.95
C ALA A 143 13.63 -3.63 -12.11
N GLU A 144 14.14 -2.74 -12.95
CA GLU A 144 15.03 -3.08 -14.05
C GLU A 144 16.48 -3.20 -13.57
N LEU A 145 17.19 -4.21 -14.06
CA LEU A 145 18.62 -4.37 -13.93
C LEU A 145 19.31 -3.71 -15.13
N ILE A 146 19.99 -2.59 -14.89
CA ILE A 146 20.70 -1.85 -15.91
C ILE A 146 22.14 -2.37 -15.94
N TRP A 147 22.43 -3.14 -16.98
CA TRP A 147 23.72 -3.77 -17.20
C TRP A 147 24.61 -2.87 -18.05
N GLN A 148 25.88 -2.73 -17.68
CA GLN A 148 26.89 -2.04 -18.47
C GLN A 148 27.83 -3.06 -19.09
N ALA A 149 28.03 -2.95 -20.41
CA ALA A 149 29.04 -3.74 -21.10
C ALA A 149 30.45 -3.34 -20.65
N GLY A 150 31.32 -4.33 -20.49
CA GLY A 150 32.72 -4.15 -20.15
C GLY A 150 33.60 -5.21 -20.81
N PRO A 151 34.93 -5.13 -20.63
CA PRO A 151 35.87 -6.01 -21.32
C PRO A 151 35.71 -7.50 -21.00
N ARG A 152 35.12 -7.83 -19.84
CA ARG A 152 34.96 -9.20 -19.31
C ARG A 152 33.50 -9.67 -19.28
N GLY A 153 32.59 -8.98 -19.96
CA GLY A 153 31.15 -9.29 -19.96
C GLY A 153 30.32 -8.07 -19.56
N VAL A 154 29.28 -8.28 -18.77
CA VAL A 154 28.42 -7.22 -18.25
C VAL A 154 28.59 -7.08 -16.75
N ARG A 155 28.43 -5.85 -16.25
CA ARG A 155 28.37 -5.55 -14.81
C ARG A 155 27.08 -4.84 -14.49
N LEU A 156 26.51 -5.09 -13.32
CA LEU A 156 25.37 -4.34 -12.85
C LEU A 156 25.82 -2.90 -12.58
N ALA A 157 25.16 -1.93 -13.21
CA ALA A 157 25.49 -0.51 -13.05
C ALA A 157 24.45 0.23 -12.23
N GLN A 158 23.17 -0.14 -12.38
CA GLN A 158 22.07 0.49 -11.67
C GLN A 158 20.89 -0.50 -11.57
N ILE A 159 20.03 -0.30 -10.57
CA ILE A 159 18.72 -0.93 -10.51
C ILE A 159 17.67 0.19 -10.48
N ALA A 160 16.72 0.17 -11.40
CA ALA A 160 15.72 1.23 -11.55
C ALA A 160 14.30 0.69 -11.27
N PRO A 161 13.61 1.18 -10.23
CA PRO A 161 12.20 0.86 -9.99
C PRO A 161 11.33 1.14 -11.22
N ILE A 162 10.46 0.18 -11.58
CA ILE A 162 9.46 0.36 -12.64
C ILE A 162 8.18 0.93 -12.01
N PRO A 163 7.65 2.06 -12.53
CA PRO A 163 6.37 2.61 -12.04
C PRO A 163 5.23 1.60 -12.17
N PHE A 164 4.35 1.52 -11.18
CA PHE A 164 3.26 0.53 -11.18
C PHE A 164 2.28 0.70 -12.34
N LEU A 165 2.10 1.91 -12.86
CA LEU A 165 1.27 2.20 -14.04
C LEU A 165 1.87 1.64 -15.34
N ARG A 166 3.13 1.22 -15.34
CA ARG A 166 3.78 0.52 -16.47
C ARG A 166 3.52 -0.98 -16.50
N LEU A 167 2.86 -1.53 -15.48
CA LEU A 167 2.66 -2.96 -15.37
C LEU A 167 1.36 -3.37 -16.07
N ARG A 168 1.46 -4.33 -17.00
CA ARG A 168 0.32 -4.92 -17.71
C ARG A 168 0.38 -6.44 -17.59
N ILE A 169 -0.76 -7.10 -17.59
CA ILE A 169 -0.82 -8.55 -17.73
C ILE A 169 -1.32 -8.89 -19.12
N GLY A 170 -0.52 -9.66 -19.85
CA GLY A 170 -0.87 -10.15 -21.17
C GLY A 170 -1.97 -11.22 -21.13
N ARG A 171 -2.48 -11.58 -22.31
CA ARG A 171 -3.62 -12.52 -22.44
C ARG A 171 -3.31 -13.93 -21.90
N ARG A 172 -2.05 -14.31 -21.75
CA ARG A 172 -1.64 -15.61 -21.20
C ARG A 172 -1.26 -15.52 -19.71
N GLY A 173 -1.53 -14.39 -19.06
CA GLY A 173 -1.19 -14.13 -17.66
C GLY A 173 0.26 -13.72 -17.44
N GLU A 174 1.02 -13.46 -18.51
CA GLU A 174 2.40 -13.03 -18.45
C GLU A 174 2.53 -11.55 -18.07
N LEU A 175 3.54 -11.20 -17.27
CA LEU A 175 3.85 -9.81 -16.97
C LEU A 175 4.46 -9.14 -18.20
N ARG A 176 3.96 -7.94 -18.51
CA ARG A 176 4.50 -7.05 -19.53
C ARG A 176 4.76 -5.66 -18.96
N ILE A 177 5.69 -4.95 -19.59
CA ILE A 177 6.11 -3.61 -19.16
C ILE A 177 5.90 -2.63 -20.32
N LEU A 178 5.14 -1.56 -20.07
CA LEU A 178 4.88 -0.53 -21.07
C LEU A 178 6.16 0.30 -21.31
N THR A 179 6.58 0.42 -22.57
CA THR A 179 7.72 1.26 -22.99
C THR A 179 7.29 2.27 -24.05
N ALA A 180 8.19 3.16 -24.50
CA ALA A 180 7.89 4.08 -25.59
C ALA A 180 7.55 3.35 -26.90
N GLU A 181 8.21 2.22 -27.14
CA GLU A 181 8.06 1.39 -28.34
C GLU A 181 6.83 0.49 -28.27
N ALA A 182 6.37 0.16 -27.05
CA ALA A 182 5.20 -0.67 -26.80
C ALA A 182 4.29 -0.05 -25.72
N PRO A 183 3.67 1.12 -25.97
CA PRO A 183 2.94 1.88 -24.94
C PRO A 183 1.60 1.27 -24.54
N HIS A 184 1.06 0.33 -25.32
CA HIS A 184 -0.25 -0.29 -25.06
C HIS A 184 -0.14 -1.77 -24.64
N GLU A 185 0.61 -2.58 -25.40
CA GLU A 185 0.74 -4.01 -25.11
C GLU A 185 1.88 -4.30 -24.12
N GLY A 186 2.88 -3.43 -24.05
CA GLY A 186 4.12 -3.66 -23.32
C GLY A 186 5.02 -4.73 -23.93
N ILE A 187 6.28 -4.70 -23.54
CA ILE A 187 7.26 -5.73 -23.89
C ILE A 187 7.16 -6.93 -22.94
N GLU A 188 7.49 -8.12 -23.44
CA GLU A 188 7.79 -9.26 -22.57
C GLU A 188 9.04 -8.95 -21.73
N THR A 189 9.13 -9.56 -20.55
CA THR A 189 10.27 -9.39 -19.66
C THR A 189 11.43 -10.27 -20.11
N PRO A 190 12.52 -9.72 -20.71
CA PRO A 190 13.63 -10.53 -21.16
C PRO A 190 14.31 -11.20 -19.95
N PRO A 191 14.92 -12.38 -20.13
CA PRO A 191 15.63 -13.06 -19.06
C PRO A 191 16.69 -12.16 -18.42
N ASP A 192 16.85 -12.27 -17.11
CA ASP A 192 17.95 -11.66 -16.36
C ASP A 192 17.99 -10.11 -16.45
N LYS A 193 16.84 -9.49 -16.77
CA LYS A 193 16.71 -8.04 -16.97
C LYS A 193 15.87 -7.32 -15.92
N PHE A 194 15.05 -8.04 -15.18
CA PHE A 194 14.14 -7.46 -14.19
C PHE A 194 14.12 -8.28 -12.90
N ILE A 195 14.05 -7.58 -11.77
CA ILE A 195 13.60 -8.13 -10.49
C ILE A 195 12.08 -8.09 -10.49
N ILE A 196 11.43 -9.24 -10.35
CA ILE A 196 9.96 -9.35 -10.31
C ILE A 196 9.56 -9.96 -8.97
N HIS A 197 9.24 -9.10 -8.01
CA HIS A 197 8.83 -9.54 -6.68
C HIS A 197 7.32 -9.75 -6.61
N GLN A 198 6.91 -11.01 -6.37
CA GLN A 198 5.52 -11.43 -6.18
C GLN A 198 5.44 -12.35 -4.95
N PRO A 199 5.18 -11.80 -3.75
CA PRO A 199 5.32 -12.54 -2.50
C PRO A 199 4.35 -13.73 -2.39
N HIS A 200 3.16 -13.64 -3.00
CA HIS A 200 2.15 -14.71 -2.98
C HIS A 200 2.22 -15.65 -4.20
N GLY A 201 3.35 -15.64 -4.92
CA GLY A 201 3.64 -16.56 -6.03
C GLY A 201 3.33 -16.01 -7.43
N PRO A 202 3.89 -16.66 -8.47
CA PRO A 202 3.77 -16.21 -9.85
C PRO A 202 2.35 -16.35 -10.41
N GLY A 203 2.04 -15.57 -11.46
CA GLY A 203 0.77 -15.68 -12.20
C GLY A 203 -0.45 -15.06 -11.48
N ARG A 204 -0.23 -14.34 -10.38
CA ARG A 204 -1.29 -13.66 -9.61
C ARG A 204 -0.97 -12.19 -9.35
N ALA A 205 -0.33 -11.50 -10.30
CA ALA A 205 0.11 -10.10 -10.11
C ALA A 205 -1.01 -9.17 -9.58
N ALA A 206 -2.24 -9.31 -10.09
CA ALA A 206 -3.41 -8.50 -9.71
C ALA A 206 -4.11 -8.95 -8.40
N ARG A 207 -3.69 -10.06 -7.79
CA ARG A 207 -4.46 -10.76 -6.73
C ARG A 207 -3.58 -11.20 -5.57
N GLY A 208 -4.14 -11.20 -4.36
CA GLY A 208 -3.45 -11.69 -3.16
C GLY A 208 -2.70 -10.61 -2.37
N GLY A 209 -2.62 -9.39 -2.90
CA GLY A 209 -2.05 -8.25 -2.16
C GLY A 209 -2.99 -7.78 -1.05
N LEU A 210 -2.42 -7.29 0.05
CA LEU A 210 -3.19 -6.84 1.22
C LEU A 210 -4.07 -5.62 0.92
N LEU A 211 -3.69 -4.78 -0.05
CA LEU A 211 -4.52 -3.64 -0.47
C LEU A 211 -5.81 -4.11 -1.14
N ARG A 212 -5.79 -5.25 -1.85
CA ARG A 212 -7.01 -5.83 -2.39
C ARG A 212 -7.99 -6.25 -1.30
N VAL A 213 -7.47 -6.87 -0.23
CA VAL A 213 -8.27 -7.34 0.92
C VAL A 213 -8.86 -6.16 1.70
N THR A 214 -8.09 -5.09 1.83
CA THR A 214 -8.46 -3.91 2.63
C THR A 214 -9.23 -2.84 1.85
N ALA A 215 -9.38 -2.96 0.52
CA ALA A 215 -10.07 -1.98 -0.31
C ALA A 215 -11.54 -1.73 0.08
N MET A 216 -12.27 -2.77 0.48
CA MET A 216 -13.65 -2.59 0.95
C MET A 216 -13.72 -1.87 2.29
N ALA A 217 -12.76 -2.17 3.19
CA ALA A 217 -12.66 -1.49 4.48
C ALA A 217 -12.34 0.01 4.31
N PHE A 218 -11.41 0.32 3.40
CA PHE A 218 -11.10 1.70 3.00
C PHE A 218 -12.35 2.45 2.52
N LEU A 219 -13.12 1.86 1.60
CA LEU A 219 -14.34 2.45 1.05
C LEU A 219 -15.39 2.69 2.14
N ALA A 220 -15.66 1.68 2.97
CA ALA A 220 -16.65 1.77 4.04
C ALA A 220 -16.27 2.84 5.08
N LYS A 221 -14.99 2.94 5.44
CA LYS A 221 -14.47 4.01 6.31
C LYS A 221 -14.65 5.39 5.68
N HIS A 222 -14.30 5.55 4.40
CA HIS A 222 -14.46 6.83 3.70
C HIS A 222 -15.91 7.31 3.71
N TYR A 223 -16.87 6.41 3.48
CA TYR A 223 -18.30 6.74 3.58
C TYR A 223 -18.71 7.09 5.00
N ALA A 224 -18.30 6.30 5.99
CA ALA A 224 -18.61 6.57 7.39
C ALA A 224 -18.06 7.95 7.84
N MET A 225 -16.82 8.30 7.49
CA MET A 225 -16.23 9.59 7.81
C MET A 225 -16.96 10.74 7.10
N LYS A 226 -17.26 10.60 5.81
CA LYS A 226 -18.03 11.60 5.05
C LYS A 226 -19.39 11.86 5.69
N ASP A 227 -20.14 10.80 5.95
CA ASP A 227 -21.49 10.91 6.51
C ASP A 227 -21.44 11.44 7.95
N TRP A 228 -20.38 11.11 8.70
CA TRP A 228 -20.17 11.67 10.03
C TRP A 228 -19.94 13.19 9.99
N LEU A 229 -19.10 13.68 9.07
CA LEU A 229 -18.86 15.11 8.91
C LEU A 229 -20.15 15.86 8.53
N ILE A 230 -20.93 15.31 7.59
CA ILE A 230 -22.25 15.88 7.21
C ILE A 230 -23.20 15.87 8.41
N PHE A 231 -23.23 14.76 9.17
CA PHE A 231 -24.03 14.66 10.38
C PHE A 231 -23.61 15.72 11.41
N MET A 232 -22.31 15.91 11.63
CA MET A 232 -21.80 16.93 12.55
C MET A 232 -22.14 18.35 12.09
N GLU A 233 -22.16 18.62 10.78
CA GLU A 233 -22.57 19.92 10.25
C GLU A 233 -24.05 20.20 10.48
N VAL A 234 -24.92 19.22 10.20
CA VAL A 234 -26.39 19.37 10.30
C VAL A 234 -26.87 19.35 11.75
N PHE A 235 -26.35 18.43 12.57
CA PHE A 235 -26.83 18.19 13.93
C PHE A 235 -25.93 18.76 15.02
N GLY A 236 -24.72 19.22 14.68
CA GLY A 236 -23.86 19.98 15.60
C GLY A 236 -24.36 21.40 15.84
N MET A 237 -25.24 21.93 14.98
CA MET A 237 -25.87 23.23 15.14
C MET A 237 -27.37 23.08 15.48
N PRO A 238 -27.83 23.50 16.66
CA PRO A 238 -29.25 23.42 16.98
C PRO A 238 -30.06 24.34 16.06
N VAL A 239 -31.18 23.83 15.55
CA VAL A 239 -32.10 24.64 14.76
C VAL A 239 -32.87 25.56 15.69
N ARG A 240 -32.71 26.87 15.50
CA ARG A 240 -33.39 27.91 16.27
C ARG A 240 -34.58 28.41 15.48
N ILE A 241 -35.78 28.22 16.01
CA ILE A 241 -37.03 28.66 15.38
C ILE A 241 -37.64 29.73 16.28
N ALA A 242 -37.88 30.91 15.72
CA ALA A 242 -38.66 31.93 16.39
C ALA A 242 -40.03 32.05 15.73
N ARG A 243 -41.10 32.01 16.53
CA ARG A 243 -42.48 32.22 16.10
C ARG A 243 -42.89 33.66 16.44
N TYR A 244 -43.63 34.29 15.55
CA TYR A 244 -44.15 35.65 15.72
C TYR A 244 -45.66 35.68 15.49
N ALA A 245 -46.34 36.69 16.05
CA ALA A 245 -47.79 36.84 15.94
C ALA A 245 -48.23 37.17 14.49
N PRO A 246 -49.43 36.77 14.05
CA PRO A 246 -49.87 36.95 12.65
C PRO A 246 -49.83 38.40 12.14
N ASN A 247 -49.96 39.37 13.04
CA ASN A 247 -49.93 40.81 12.76
C ASN A 247 -48.54 41.46 12.88
N ALA A 248 -47.47 40.68 13.05
CA ALA A 248 -46.12 41.22 13.19
C ALA A 248 -45.68 42.03 11.96
N THR A 249 -45.15 43.21 12.20
CA THR A 249 -44.68 44.15 11.19
C THR A 249 -43.39 43.66 10.51
N PRO A 250 -43.06 44.16 9.30
CA PRO A 250 -41.82 43.81 8.61
C PRO A 250 -40.55 44.12 9.42
N ASP A 251 -40.58 45.16 10.26
CA ASP A 251 -39.44 45.58 11.08
C ASP A 251 -39.24 44.64 12.26
N GLU A 252 -40.32 44.23 12.95
CA GLU A 252 -40.28 43.22 14.02
C GLU A 252 -39.73 41.88 13.51
N LYS A 253 -40.12 41.44 12.30
CA LYS A 253 -39.56 40.21 11.69
C LYS A 253 -38.07 40.32 11.41
N ARG A 254 -37.60 41.49 10.95
CA ARG A 254 -36.17 41.76 10.69
C ARG A 254 -35.36 41.78 11.99
N GLU A 255 -35.91 42.39 13.03
CA GLU A 255 -35.31 42.42 14.36
C GLU A 255 -35.21 41.01 14.95
N LEU A 256 -36.28 40.21 14.88
CA LEU A 256 -36.27 38.79 15.30
C LEU A 256 -35.19 37.97 14.59
N LEU A 257 -35.03 38.15 13.27
CA LEU A 257 -34.02 37.44 12.49
C LEU A 257 -32.60 37.87 12.89
N ASN A 258 -32.38 39.17 13.13
CA ASN A 258 -31.10 39.68 13.62
C ASN A 258 -30.78 39.15 15.02
N MET A 259 -31.79 39.04 15.89
CA MET A 259 -31.66 38.43 17.23
C MET A 259 -31.29 36.94 17.12
N LEU A 260 -31.98 36.16 16.28
CA LEU A 260 -31.66 34.75 16.06
C LEU A 260 -30.21 34.53 15.58
N ARG A 261 -29.70 35.43 14.72
CA ARG A 261 -28.32 35.39 14.24
C ARG A 261 -27.31 35.71 15.34
N ARG A 262 -27.61 36.68 16.22
CA ARG A 262 -26.76 37.05 17.37
C ARG A 262 -26.74 35.98 18.47
N LEU A 263 -27.86 35.28 18.67
CA LEU A 263 -27.97 34.16 19.61
C LEU A 263 -27.09 32.96 19.24
N GLY A 264 -26.51 32.97 18.03
CA GLY A 264 -25.54 32.00 17.56
C GLY A 264 -24.25 32.00 18.36
N THR A 265 -23.78 33.19 18.77
CA THR A 265 -22.49 33.40 19.43
C THR A 265 -22.66 33.64 20.92
N ASP A 266 -23.67 34.42 21.31
CA ASP A 266 -24.03 34.67 22.70
C ASP A 266 -25.31 33.90 23.03
N ALA A 267 -25.23 32.90 23.90
CA ALA A 267 -26.35 32.04 24.30
C ALA A 267 -27.35 32.73 25.25
N ALA A 268 -27.57 34.04 25.10
CA ALA A 268 -28.46 34.84 25.93
C ALA A 268 -29.22 35.89 25.09
N GLY A 269 -30.50 36.09 25.39
CA GLY A 269 -31.34 37.09 24.72
C GLY A 269 -32.57 37.43 25.55
N ILE A 270 -33.06 38.66 25.42
CA ILE A 270 -34.31 39.14 26.05
C ILE A 270 -35.38 39.22 24.94
N PHE A 271 -36.58 38.71 25.23
CA PHE A 271 -37.68 38.62 24.27
C PHE A 271 -38.94 39.32 24.80
N SER A 272 -39.74 39.87 23.89
CA SER A 272 -41.12 40.26 24.22
C SER A 272 -41.95 39.01 24.52
N LYS A 273 -42.95 39.11 25.42
CA LYS A 273 -43.85 38.00 25.79
C LYS A 273 -44.57 37.36 24.59
N SER A 274 -44.65 38.06 23.47
CA SER A 274 -45.30 37.63 22.22
C SER A 274 -44.44 36.72 21.34
N VAL A 275 -43.16 36.52 21.68
CA VAL A 275 -42.19 35.76 20.89
C VAL A 275 -41.90 34.43 21.55
N ASP A 276 -42.16 33.34 20.84
CA ASP A 276 -41.85 31.97 21.28
C ASP A 276 -40.60 31.48 20.56
N LEU A 277 -39.55 31.18 21.33
CA LEU A 277 -38.28 30.66 20.84
C LEU A 277 -38.19 29.18 21.18
N GLU A 278 -38.15 28.33 20.15
CA GLU A 278 -37.94 26.90 20.31
C GLU A 278 -36.56 26.51 19.76
N ILE A 279 -35.74 25.94 20.64
CA ILE A 279 -34.48 25.31 20.23
C ILE A 279 -34.77 23.82 20.05
N LYS A 280 -34.87 23.38 18.79
CA LYS A 280 -35.04 21.96 18.48
C LYS A 280 -33.68 21.28 18.47
N GLN A 281 -33.38 20.56 19.54
CA GLN A 281 -32.28 19.62 19.59
C GLN A 281 -32.74 18.26 19.07
N THR A 282 -32.04 17.73 18.08
CA THR A 282 -32.19 16.33 17.69
C THR A 282 -31.53 15.47 18.77
N ARG A 283 -32.32 14.93 19.71
CA ARG A 283 -31.82 13.90 20.62
C ARG A 283 -31.59 12.62 19.83
N VAL A 284 -30.33 12.24 19.63
CA VAL A 284 -29.99 10.86 19.26
C VAL A 284 -30.04 10.03 20.56
N PRO A 285 -30.96 9.05 20.69
CA PRO A 285 -31.00 8.21 21.88
C PRO A 285 -29.80 7.27 21.88
N GLY A 286 -28.94 7.37 22.90
CA GLY A 286 -27.83 6.45 23.15
C GLY A 286 -26.45 7.04 22.83
N ASP A 287 -25.51 6.80 23.75
CA ASP A 287 -24.09 7.23 23.74
C ASP A 287 -23.24 6.58 22.63
N VAL A 288 -23.87 5.91 21.67
CA VAL A 288 -23.16 5.17 20.61
C VAL A 288 -22.97 6.13 19.45
N ALA A 289 -21.73 6.56 19.20
CA ALA A 289 -21.35 7.22 17.95
C ALA A 289 -21.24 6.15 16.84
N PRO A 290 -22.27 5.95 15.98
CA PRO A 290 -22.31 4.82 15.07
C PRO A 290 -21.21 4.91 14.01
N TYR A 291 -20.92 6.13 13.53
CA TYR A 291 -19.89 6.38 12.52
C TYR A 291 -18.48 6.07 13.02
N GLU A 292 -18.16 6.51 14.24
CA GLU A 292 -16.87 6.24 14.87
C GLU A 292 -16.70 4.73 15.11
N SER A 293 -17.76 4.06 15.56
CA SER A 293 -17.76 2.60 15.80
C SER A 293 -17.46 1.80 14.52
N ILE A 294 -18.00 2.23 13.37
CA ILE A 294 -17.68 1.65 12.06
C ILE A 294 -16.21 1.86 11.71
N CYS A 295 -15.68 3.08 11.91
CA CYS A 295 -14.26 3.38 11.66
C CYS A 295 -13.34 2.51 12.51
N HIS A 296 -13.64 2.38 13.81
CA HIS A 296 -12.89 1.53 14.74
C HIS A 296 -12.96 0.05 14.37
N PHE A 297 -14.12 -0.44 13.93
CA PHE A 297 -14.25 -1.82 13.45
C PHE A 297 -13.31 -2.09 12.28
N PHE A 298 -13.36 -1.26 11.24
CA PHE A 298 -12.51 -1.46 10.07
C PHE A 298 -11.03 -1.22 10.32
N ASN A 299 -10.66 -0.31 11.24
CA ASN A 299 -9.27 -0.18 11.70
C ASN A 299 -8.76 -1.50 12.30
N ARG A 300 -9.55 -2.16 13.15
CA ARG A 300 -9.17 -3.47 13.70
C ARG A 300 -9.02 -4.53 12.62
N GLU A 301 -9.92 -4.58 11.64
CA GLU A 301 -9.80 -5.53 10.52
C GLU A 301 -8.55 -5.27 9.65
N ILE A 302 -8.25 -4.00 9.37
CA ILE A 302 -7.04 -3.59 8.63
C ILE A 302 -5.78 -3.98 9.42
N SER A 303 -5.74 -3.70 10.73
CA SER A 303 -4.62 -4.09 11.60
C SER A 303 -4.40 -5.61 11.58
N LYS A 304 -5.47 -6.42 11.67
CA LYS A 304 -5.35 -7.88 11.58
C LYS A 304 -4.82 -8.34 10.23
N ALA A 305 -5.30 -7.77 9.13
CA ALA A 305 -4.86 -8.14 7.80
C ALA A 305 -3.36 -7.84 7.58
N TRP A 306 -2.90 -6.68 8.05
CA TRP A 306 -1.52 -6.24 7.83
C TRP A 306 -0.53 -6.77 8.85
N LEU A 307 -0.85 -6.68 10.14
CA LEU A 307 0.06 -6.98 11.24
C LEU A 307 -0.26 -8.29 11.96
N GLY A 308 -1.32 -9.00 11.56
CA GLY A 308 -1.76 -10.25 12.20
C GLY A 308 -2.45 -10.06 13.56
N GLN A 309 -2.63 -8.81 14.01
CA GLN A 309 -3.12 -8.49 15.35
C GLN A 309 -3.84 -7.13 15.39
N THR A 310 -4.63 -6.90 16.44
CA THR A 310 -5.35 -5.63 16.66
C THR A 310 -4.72 -4.71 17.70
N LEU A 311 -3.81 -5.22 18.54
CA LEU A 311 -3.11 -4.45 19.55
C LEU A 311 -2.04 -3.57 18.87
N THR A 312 -2.48 -2.40 18.44
CA THR A 312 -1.68 -1.20 18.26
C THR A 312 -2.08 -0.20 19.37
N THR A 313 -1.38 0.91 19.52
CA THR A 313 -1.25 1.83 20.67
C THR A 313 -2.48 2.05 21.59
N ASP A 314 -3.71 1.86 21.12
CA ASP A 314 -4.98 2.11 21.83
C ASP A 314 -5.39 1.12 22.94
N THR A 315 -4.69 0.00 23.09
CA THR A 315 -5.15 -1.14 23.92
C THR A 315 -4.45 -1.26 25.28
N ALA A 316 -3.58 -0.32 25.64
CA ALA A 316 -2.81 -0.33 26.88
C ALA A 316 -3.61 0.06 28.15
N ARG A 317 -4.84 -0.43 28.33
CA ARG A 317 -5.66 -0.12 29.54
C ARG A 317 -5.48 -1.07 30.73
N SER A 318 -4.66 -2.13 30.65
CA SER A 318 -4.41 -3.03 31.80
C SER A 318 -2.95 -3.48 31.88
N LEU A 319 -2.26 -3.11 32.96
CA LEU A 319 -0.79 -3.17 33.09
C LEU A 319 -0.21 -4.57 33.42
N VAL A 320 -1.02 -5.50 33.95
CA VAL A 320 -0.52 -6.83 34.40
C VAL A 320 -0.61 -7.88 33.29
N THR A 321 -1.56 -7.75 32.35
CA THR A 321 -1.67 -8.59 31.14
C THR A 321 -0.90 -8.01 29.93
N ALA A 322 -0.35 -6.79 30.06
CA ALA A 322 0.31 -6.08 28.96
C ALA A 322 1.65 -6.68 28.52
N ARG A 323 2.45 -7.23 29.45
CA ARG A 323 3.79 -7.77 29.10
C ARG A 323 3.70 -9.08 28.30
N SER A 324 2.89 -10.04 28.76
CA SER A 324 2.69 -11.30 28.04
C SER A 324 1.98 -11.11 26.70
N ALA A 325 1.03 -10.16 26.62
CA ALA A 325 0.44 -9.76 25.36
C ALA A 325 1.50 -9.14 24.42
N ALA A 326 2.32 -8.20 24.89
CA ALA A 326 3.37 -7.57 24.09
C ALA A 326 4.37 -8.58 23.51
N ASP A 327 4.77 -9.60 24.30
CA ASP A 327 5.68 -10.65 23.84
C ASP A 327 5.06 -11.50 22.73
N VAL A 328 3.77 -11.88 22.86
CA VAL A 328 3.04 -12.62 21.82
C VAL A 328 2.92 -11.77 20.55
N HIS A 329 2.64 -10.47 20.71
CA HIS A 329 2.53 -9.54 19.59
C HIS A 329 3.84 -9.37 18.82
N ASP A 330 4.95 -9.25 19.53
CA ASP A 330 6.24 -9.13 18.86
C ASP A 330 6.64 -10.44 18.16
N ARG A 331 6.25 -11.61 18.69
CA ARG A 331 6.42 -12.90 17.98
C ARG A 331 5.62 -12.93 16.67
N VAL A 332 4.34 -12.58 16.68
CA VAL A 332 3.51 -12.53 15.46
C VAL A 332 4.11 -11.57 14.44
N ARG A 333 4.54 -10.38 14.88
CA ARG A 333 5.21 -9.40 14.02
C ARG A 333 6.48 -9.97 13.39
N ARG A 334 7.33 -10.65 14.16
CA ARG A 334 8.55 -11.29 13.67
C ARG A 334 8.26 -12.43 12.71
N ASP A 335 7.25 -13.26 12.97
CA ASP A 335 6.87 -14.37 12.08
C ASP A 335 6.45 -13.84 10.69
N ILE A 336 5.64 -12.78 10.66
CA ILE A 336 5.23 -12.10 9.43
C ILE A 336 6.44 -11.50 8.71
N ARG A 337 7.27 -10.73 9.43
CA ARG A 337 8.49 -10.14 8.88
C ARG A 337 9.42 -11.21 8.29
N ASP A 338 9.62 -12.32 8.99
CA ASP A 338 10.49 -13.41 8.55
C ASP A 338 9.90 -14.14 7.32
N ALA A 339 8.57 -14.21 7.20
CA ALA A 339 7.92 -14.71 5.99
C ALA A 339 8.14 -13.78 4.79
N ASP A 340 7.98 -12.47 4.99
CA ASP A 340 8.21 -11.44 3.97
C ASP A 340 9.68 -11.45 3.51
N LEU A 341 10.63 -11.46 4.45
CA LEU A 341 12.08 -11.58 4.19
C LEU A 341 12.41 -12.83 3.37
N ARG A 342 11.82 -13.99 3.71
CA ARG A 342 12.05 -15.22 2.95
C ARG A 342 11.53 -15.12 1.52
N ALA A 343 10.38 -14.45 1.32
CA ALA A 343 9.83 -14.24 -0.01
C ALA A 343 10.72 -13.32 -0.86
N GLU A 344 11.12 -12.18 -0.30
CA GLU A 344 11.99 -11.21 -0.98
C GLU A 344 13.38 -11.79 -1.25
N ALA A 345 14.01 -12.46 -0.27
CA ALA A 345 15.30 -13.10 -0.46
C ALA A 345 15.26 -14.19 -1.55
N ARG A 346 14.14 -14.91 -1.70
CA ARG A 346 13.96 -15.84 -2.84
C ARG A 346 13.93 -15.09 -4.17
N THR A 347 13.22 -13.97 -4.25
CA THR A 347 13.21 -13.13 -5.45
C THR A 347 14.60 -12.60 -5.78
N LEU A 348 15.29 -11.99 -4.82
CA LEU A 348 16.64 -11.42 -5.04
C LEU A 348 17.65 -12.50 -5.44
N ARG A 349 17.60 -13.70 -4.84
CA ARG A 349 18.46 -14.82 -5.29
C ARG A 349 18.17 -15.24 -6.72
N ARG A 350 16.90 -15.23 -7.14
CA ARG A 350 16.48 -15.69 -8.47
C ARG A 350 16.82 -14.66 -9.54
N ASP A 351 16.50 -13.38 -9.28
CA ASP A 351 16.47 -12.34 -10.30
C ASP A 351 17.65 -11.38 -10.23
N LEU A 352 18.35 -11.26 -9.09
CA LEU A 352 19.44 -10.30 -8.92
C LEU A 352 20.81 -10.99 -8.78
N LEU A 353 20.90 -12.04 -7.96
CA LEU A 353 22.18 -12.71 -7.68
C LEU A 353 22.54 -13.83 -8.65
N ALA A 354 21.54 -14.42 -9.33
CA ALA A 354 21.78 -15.51 -10.27
C ALA A 354 22.19 -15.05 -11.67
N PRO A 355 21.64 -13.95 -12.24
CA PRO A 355 22.24 -13.29 -13.40
C PRO A 355 23.69 -12.91 -13.17
#